data_AF-A0A950RPJ1-F1
#
_entry.id   AF-A0A950RPJ1-F1
#
_cell.length_a   1.000
_cell.length_b   1.000
_cell.length_c   1.000
_cell.angle_alpha   90.00
_cell.angle_beta   90.00
_cell.angle_gamma   90.00
#
_symmetry.space_group_name_H-M   'P 1'
#
loop_
_entity.id
_entity.type
_entity.pdbx_description
1 polymer ?
#
loop_
_entity_poly.entity_id
_entity_poly.type
_entity_poly.pdbx_seq_one_letter_code
_entity_poly.pdbx_strand_id
1 'polypeptide(L)'
;MTVGNSSPPGQRVSVLHGLVLAGALVIALAGARPYAGGWNDGSRLATVECLVDDHTLAIDRSIFVQVPAPGSSSRPLPYDPQEPLLTRGTYDKLLINGHFYSDKSPVPALLLAGVYQGLQWCTGLTARDRPDLFCYAMTLASSGLAYVVAVWCVFQLGKPLK
;
A
#
# COMPACT_ATOMS: atom_id res chain seq x y z
N MET A 1 32.34 -33.26 -31.09
CA MET A 1 31.25 -32.46 -31.69
C MET A 1 30.36 -31.95 -30.57
N THR A 2 30.52 -30.70 -30.14
CA THR A 2 29.67 -30.04 -29.16
C THR A 2 28.67 -29.17 -29.90
N VAL A 3 27.40 -29.57 -29.89
CA VAL A 3 26.30 -28.80 -30.49
C VAL A 3 26.07 -27.56 -29.63
N GLY A 4 26.48 -26.39 -30.12
CA GLY A 4 26.28 -25.11 -29.45
C GLY A 4 24.80 -24.74 -29.44
N ASN A 5 24.20 -24.75 -28.24
CA ASN A 5 22.80 -24.39 -28.04
C ASN A 5 22.63 -22.86 -28.05
N SER A 6 22.60 -22.24 -29.23
CA SER A 6 22.32 -20.81 -29.37
C SER A 6 20.80 -20.57 -29.36
N SER A 7 20.25 -20.24 -28.19
CA SER A 7 18.85 -19.80 -28.09
C SER A 7 18.58 -18.64 -29.05
N PRO A 8 17.42 -18.63 -29.76
CA PRO A 8 17.07 -17.55 -30.67
C PRO A 8 17.03 -16.20 -29.94
N PRO A 9 17.42 -15.09 -30.60
CA PRO A 9 17.57 -13.78 -29.97
C PRO A 9 16.31 -13.26 -29.26
N GLY A 10 15.11 -13.67 -29.69
CA GLY A 10 13.84 -13.34 -29.02
C GLY A 10 13.64 -14.04 -27.67
N GLN A 11 14.19 -15.24 -27.47
CA GLN A 11 14.01 -16.02 -26.24
C GLN A 11 14.78 -15.39 -25.07
N ARG A 12 15.99 -14.86 -25.32
CA ARG A 12 16.80 -14.20 -24.29
C ARG A 12 16.14 -12.95 -23.74
N VAL A 13 15.53 -12.14 -24.63
CA VAL A 13 14.83 -10.91 -24.24
C VAL A 13 13.63 -11.24 -23.36
N SER A 14 12.82 -12.25 -23.73
CA SER A 14 11.67 -12.68 -22.94
C SER A 14 12.05 -13.21 -21.54
N VAL A 15 13.15 -13.95 -21.42
CA VAL A 15 13.65 -14.41 -20.12
C VAL A 15 14.08 -13.23 -19.24
N LEU A 16 14.79 -12.25 -19.79
CA LEU A 16 15.21 -11.06 -19.05
C LEU A 16 14.01 -10.23 -18.56
N HIS A 17 12.96 -10.07 -19.39
CA HIS A 17 11.71 -9.45 -18.97
C HIS A 17 11.11 -10.15 -17.75
N GLY A 18 11.02 -11.48 -17.82
CA GLY A 18 10.50 -12.29 -16.71
C GLY A 18 11.30 -12.10 -15.44
N LEU A 19 12.64 -12.15 -15.52
CA LEU A 19 13.52 -11.98 -14.37
C LEU A 19 13.43 -10.58 -13.74
N VAL A 20 13.36 -9.52 -14.55
CA VAL A 20 13.23 -8.15 -14.05
C VAL A 20 11.90 -7.95 -13.33
N LEU A 21 10.80 -8.43 -13.92
CA LEU A 21 9.47 -8.33 -13.29
C LEU A 21 9.39 -9.18 -12.01
N ALA A 22 9.93 -10.40 -12.03
CA ALA A 22 9.98 -11.26 -10.86
C ALA A 22 10.81 -10.63 -9.73
N GLY A 23 11.98 -10.08 -10.05
CA GLY A 23 12.82 -9.37 -9.08
C GLY A 23 12.13 -8.15 -8.49
N ALA A 24 11.48 -7.33 -9.31
CA ALA A 24 10.72 -6.17 -8.85
C ALA A 24 9.55 -6.57 -7.94
N LEU A 25 8.84 -7.65 -8.27
CA LEU A 25 7.74 -8.17 -7.46
C LEU A 25 8.24 -8.67 -6.10
N VAL A 26 9.36 -9.40 -6.06
CA VAL A 26 9.97 -9.85 -4.79
C VAL A 26 10.33 -8.66 -3.90
N ILE A 27 10.93 -7.61 -4.48
CA ILE A 27 11.25 -6.38 -3.74
C ILE A 27 9.99 -5.70 -3.21
N ALA A 28 8.93 -5.59 -4.03
CA ALA A 28 7.67 -4.99 -3.61
C ALA A 28 7.00 -5.78 -2.47
N LEU A 29 6.97 -7.12 -2.57
CA LEU A 29 6.39 -8.01 -1.55
C LEU A 29 7.17 -7.97 -0.23
N ALA A 30 8.50 -7.95 -0.29
CA ALA A 30 9.36 -7.90 0.89
C ALA A 30 9.43 -6.50 1.52
N GLY A 31 9.28 -5.44 0.72
CA GLY A 31 9.31 -4.05 1.17
C GLY A 31 8.00 -3.52 1.72
N ALA A 32 6.87 -4.17 1.43
CA ALA A 32 5.56 -3.77 1.94
C ALA A 32 5.47 -3.93 3.47
N ARG A 33 5.07 -2.86 4.16
CA ARG A 33 5.01 -2.83 5.62
C ARG A 33 3.59 -3.12 6.12
N PRO A 34 3.42 -3.90 7.21
CA PRO A 34 2.12 -4.17 7.82
C PRO A 34 1.69 -3.06 8.79
N TYR A 35 2.07 -1.81 8.52
CA TYR A 35 1.73 -0.64 9.32
C TYR A 35 1.96 0.64 8.51
N ALA A 36 1.34 1.74 8.92
CA ALA A 36 1.57 3.06 8.31
C ALA A 36 2.96 3.61 8.68
N GLY A 37 3.72 4.08 7.70
CA GLY A 37 5.09 4.56 7.90
C GLY A 37 5.22 5.97 8.46
N GLY A 38 4.11 6.69 8.67
CA GLY A 38 4.12 8.06 9.19
C GLY A 38 2.76 8.76 9.09
N TRP A 39 2.72 10.07 9.36
CA TRP A 39 1.49 10.88 9.27
C TRP A 39 0.87 10.84 7.87
N ASN A 40 1.71 11.01 6.86
CA ASN A 40 1.31 11.03 5.45
C ASN A 40 0.63 9.71 5.03
N ASP A 41 1.16 8.57 5.45
CA ASP A 41 0.56 7.26 5.18
C ASP A 41 -0.70 7.07 5.99
N GLY A 42 -0.66 7.34 7.29
CA GLY A 42 -1.80 7.22 8.18
C GLY A 42 -2.99 8.06 7.72
N SER A 43 -2.76 9.26 7.19
CA SER A 43 -3.81 10.14 6.67
C SER A 43 -4.48 9.60 5.41
N ARG A 44 -3.70 9.05 4.46
CA ARG A 44 -4.26 8.40 3.27
C ARG A 44 -5.05 7.16 3.65
N LEU A 45 -4.47 6.32 4.51
CA LEU A 45 -5.08 5.08 4.96
C LEU A 45 -6.34 5.33 5.80
N ALA A 46 -6.39 6.41 6.59
CA ALA A 46 -7.59 6.84 7.29
C ALA A 46 -8.74 7.15 6.34
N THR A 47 -8.43 7.82 5.23
CA THR A 47 -9.43 8.13 4.20
C THR A 47 -9.93 6.85 3.53
N VAL A 48 -9.03 5.92 3.21
CA VAL A 48 -9.38 4.61 2.62
C VAL A 48 -10.28 3.82 3.56
N GLU A 49 -9.91 3.71 4.84
CA GLU A 49 -10.72 3.07 5.89
C GLU A 49 -12.11 3.69 5.96
N CYS A 50 -12.22 5.01 6.17
CA CYS A 50 -13.52 5.65 6.39
C CYS A 50 -14.40 5.68 5.14
N LEU A 51 -13.84 5.66 3.93
CA LEU A 51 -14.63 5.51 2.71
C LEU A 51 -15.34 4.14 2.64
N VAL A 52 -14.68 3.08 3.12
CA VAL A 52 -15.18 1.71 3.03
C VAL A 52 -15.98 1.33 4.28
N ASP A 53 -15.40 1.48 5.47
CA ASP A 53 -15.99 1.02 6.73
C ASP A 53 -17.09 1.97 7.24
N ASP A 54 -16.95 3.27 6.96
CA ASP A 54 -17.80 4.32 7.52
C ASP A 54 -18.62 5.09 6.48
N HIS A 55 -18.38 4.85 5.19
CA HIS A 55 -19.00 5.54 4.04
C HIS A 55 -18.94 7.07 4.12
N THR A 56 -17.79 7.62 4.55
CA THR A 56 -17.58 9.07 4.68
C THR A 56 -16.14 9.47 4.38
N LEU A 57 -15.93 10.74 4.00
CA LEU A 57 -14.61 11.35 3.88
C LEU A 57 -14.06 11.85 5.23
N ALA A 58 -14.91 11.96 6.25
CA ALA A 58 -14.48 12.35 7.58
C ALA A 58 -13.70 11.19 8.24
N ILE A 59 -12.48 11.46 8.68
CA ILE A 59 -11.56 10.46 9.24
C ILE A 59 -11.60 10.38 10.76
N ASP A 60 -12.59 11.02 11.40
CA ASP A 60 -12.70 11.13 12.86
C ASP A 60 -12.62 9.77 13.56
N ARG A 61 -13.23 8.74 12.96
CA ARG A 61 -13.37 7.40 13.51
C ARG A 61 -12.31 6.42 13.02
N SER A 62 -11.36 6.86 12.19
CA SER A 62 -10.31 5.98 11.68
C SER A 62 -9.41 5.46 12.80
N ILE A 63 -8.93 4.21 12.71
CA ILE A 63 -7.91 3.66 13.61
C ILE A 63 -6.58 4.42 13.53
N PHE A 64 -6.32 5.14 12.43
CA PHE A 64 -5.15 6.00 12.24
C PHE A 64 -5.31 7.38 12.91
N VAL A 65 -6.52 7.74 13.35
CA VAL A 65 -6.81 8.96 14.12
C VAL A 65 -7.06 8.62 15.59
N GLN A 66 -7.86 7.59 15.87
CA GLN A 66 -8.15 7.07 17.20
C GLN A 66 -7.33 5.81 17.46
N VAL A 67 -6.02 5.99 17.66
CA VAL A 67 -5.10 4.86 17.83
C VAL A 67 -5.36 4.16 19.15
N PRO A 68 -5.55 2.83 19.16
CA PRO A 68 -5.64 2.06 20.40
C PRO A 68 -4.35 2.19 21.22
N ALA A 69 -4.49 2.39 22.54
CA ALA A 69 -3.33 2.44 23.42
C ALA A 69 -2.54 1.11 23.36
N PRO A 70 -1.19 1.13 23.38
CA PRO A 70 -0.40 -0.09 23.44
C PRO A 70 -0.83 -0.97 24.63
N GLY A 71 -1.06 -2.26 24.37
CA GLY A 71 -1.53 -3.22 25.38
C GLY A 71 -3.03 -3.18 25.69
N SER A 72 -3.80 -2.27 25.09
CA SER A 72 -5.27 -2.23 25.27
C SER A 72 -6.01 -3.36 24.52
N SER A 73 -5.37 -4.01 23.55
CA SER A 73 -5.92 -5.15 22.82
C SER A 73 -4.83 -6.11 22.38
N SER A 74 -5.19 -7.36 22.10
CA SER A 74 -4.31 -8.35 21.45
C SER A 74 -4.19 -8.14 19.94
N ARG A 75 -4.84 -7.11 19.38
CA ARG A 75 -4.85 -6.84 17.95
C ARG A 75 -3.58 -6.07 17.56
N PRO A 76 -3.11 -6.22 16.31
CA PRO A 76 -2.01 -5.41 15.79
C PRO A 76 -2.34 -3.92 15.84
N LEU A 77 -1.30 -3.07 15.92
CA LEU A 77 -1.44 -1.62 15.91
C LEU A 77 -1.31 -1.08 14.47
N PRO A 78 -1.95 0.06 14.13
CA PRO A 78 -1.88 0.66 12.79
C PRO A 78 -0.53 1.34 12.49
N TYR A 79 0.31 1.53 13.52
CA TYR A 79 1.64 2.13 13.44
C TYR A 79 2.67 1.20 14.08
N ASP A 80 3.95 1.41 13.75
CA ASP A 80 5.06 0.75 14.42
C ASP A 80 5.04 1.07 15.93
N PRO A 81 5.17 0.07 16.82
CA PRO A 81 5.19 0.27 18.27
C PRO A 81 6.25 1.23 18.79
N GLN A 82 7.31 1.49 18.01
CA GLN A 82 8.40 2.39 18.38
C GLN A 82 8.12 3.85 18.02
N GLU A 83 7.07 4.12 17.25
CA GLU A 83 6.77 5.46 16.76
C GLU A 83 5.91 6.26 17.76
N PRO A 84 6.16 7.57 17.94
CA PRO A 84 5.34 8.44 18.79
C PRO A 84 3.89 8.59 18.26
N LEU A 85 3.64 8.15 17.02
CA LEU A 85 2.35 8.10 16.34
C LEU A 85 1.26 7.41 17.15
N LEU A 86 1.62 6.42 17.97
CA LEU A 86 0.66 5.67 18.78
C LEU A 86 -0.13 6.52 19.77
N THR A 87 0.42 7.67 20.16
CA THR A 87 -0.21 8.53 21.16
C THR A 87 -1.25 9.49 20.58
N ARG A 88 -1.14 9.85 19.30
CA ARG A 88 -1.93 10.95 18.71
C ARG A 88 -2.50 10.66 17.32
N GLY A 89 -2.08 9.56 16.69
CA GLY A 89 -2.42 9.24 15.31
C GLY A 89 -1.77 10.20 14.32
N THR A 90 -2.33 10.25 13.12
CA THR A 90 -1.88 11.17 12.08
C THR A 90 -2.18 12.64 12.43
N TYR A 91 -1.21 13.51 12.13
CA TYR A 91 -1.35 14.96 12.16
C TYR A 91 -1.63 15.60 10.80
N ASP A 92 -1.53 14.82 9.72
CA ASP A 92 -1.78 15.26 8.36
C ASP A 92 -3.30 15.30 8.11
N LYS A 93 -4.00 16.18 8.83
CA LYS A 93 -5.46 16.30 8.82
C LYS A 93 -5.93 17.74 9.01
N LEU A 94 -7.10 18.06 8.46
CA LEU A 94 -7.74 19.37 8.51
C LEU A 94 -9.05 19.28 9.31
N LEU A 95 -9.25 20.17 10.27
CA LEU A 95 -10.50 20.29 11.02
C LEU A 95 -11.44 21.25 10.27
N ILE A 96 -12.53 20.74 9.72
CA ILE A 96 -13.52 21.50 8.94
C ILE A 96 -14.90 21.21 9.53
N ASN A 97 -15.59 22.24 10.04
CA ASN A 97 -16.93 22.13 10.64
C ASN A 97 -17.04 21.03 11.72
N GLY A 98 -16.01 20.88 12.56
CA GLY A 98 -16.01 19.91 13.66
C GLY A 98 -15.60 18.48 13.28
N HIS A 99 -15.24 18.24 12.01
CA HIS A 99 -14.78 16.94 11.52
C HIS A 99 -13.36 17.01 10.98
N PHE A 100 -12.57 15.96 11.20
CA PHE A 100 -11.25 15.81 10.59
C PHE A 100 -11.34 15.19 9.20
N TYR A 101 -10.57 15.73 8.27
CA TYR A 101 -10.39 15.23 6.90
C TYR A 101 -8.90 15.07 6.60
N SER A 102 -8.52 14.19 5.68
CA SER A 102 -7.14 14.12 5.19
C SER A 102 -6.77 15.41 4.43
N ASP A 103 -5.53 15.88 4.59
CA ASP A 103 -4.95 16.96 3.78
C ASP A 103 -4.38 16.43 2.43
N LYS A 104 -4.42 15.11 2.20
CA LYS A 104 -3.90 14.49 0.99
C LYS A 104 -4.94 14.49 -0.11
N SER A 105 -4.48 14.44 -1.36
CA SER A 105 -5.37 14.29 -2.51
C SER A 105 -6.28 13.06 -2.33
N PRO A 106 -7.60 13.17 -2.56
CA PRO A 106 -8.53 12.06 -2.38
C PRO A 106 -8.46 11.04 -3.51
N VAL A 107 -7.87 11.38 -4.66
CA VAL A 107 -7.87 10.51 -5.85
C VAL A 107 -7.16 9.17 -5.60
N PRO A 108 -5.93 9.13 -5.04
CA PRO A 108 -5.30 7.86 -4.69
C PRO A 108 -6.08 7.07 -3.64
N ALA A 109 -6.67 7.77 -2.66
CA ALA A 109 -7.45 7.13 -1.60
C ALA A 109 -8.73 6.48 -2.16
N LEU A 110 -9.42 7.11 -3.10
CA LEU A 110 -10.61 6.54 -3.74
C LEU A 110 -10.29 5.28 -4.55
N LEU A 111 -9.18 5.28 -5.29
CA LEU A 111 -8.73 4.09 -6.02
C LEU A 111 -8.39 2.94 -5.05
N LEU A 112 -7.68 3.25 -3.97
CA LEU A 112 -7.36 2.27 -2.93
C LEU A 112 -8.59 1.79 -2.15
N ALA A 113 -9.59 2.64 -1.94
CA ALA A 113 -10.87 2.26 -1.34
C ALA A 113 -11.57 1.18 -2.19
N GLY A 114 -11.48 1.26 -3.53
CA GLY A 114 -11.97 0.19 -4.41
C GLY A 114 -11.23 -1.14 -4.20
N VAL A 115 -9.90 -1.10 -4.05
CA VAL A 115 -9.10 -2.31 -3.74
C VAL A 115 -9.48 -2.86 -2.36
N TYR A 116 -9.61 -2.00 -1.36
CA TYR A 116 -9.96 -2.39 -0.02
C TYR A 116 -11.38 -2.98 0.05
N GLN A 117 -12.34 -2.37 -0.64
CA GLN A 117 -13.71 -2.87 -0.71
C GLN A 117 -13.76 -4.29 -1.30
N GLY A 118 -12.98 -4.55 -2.36
CA GLY A 118 -12.85 -5.89 -2.93
C GLY A 118 -12.25 -6.89 -1.95
N LEU A 119 -11.20 -6.50 -1.21
CA LEU A 119 -10.61 -7.33 -0.16
C LEU A 119 -11.62 -7.63 0.95
N GLN A 120 -12.37 -6.63 1.40
CA GLN A 120 -13.39 -6.76 2.43
C GLN A 120 -14.53 -7.68 1.98
N TRP A 121 -15.00 -7.57 0.74
CA TRP A 121 -16.01 -8.50 0.21
C TRP A 121 -15.53 -9.94 0.17
N CYS A 122 -14.25 -10.17 -0.15
CA CYS A 122 -13.67 -11.51 -0.22
C CYS A 122 -13.38 -12.13 1.16
N THR A 123 -13.10 -11.32 2.18
CA THR A 123 -12.52 -11.81 3.45
C THR A 123 -13.32 -11.42 4.69
N GLY A 124 -14.24 -10.46 4.59
CA GLY A 124 -14.94 -9.85 5.72
C GLY A 124 -14.06 -8.96 6.61
N LEU A 125 -12.83 -8.66 6.19
CA LEU A 125 -11.83 -7.99 7.02
C LEU A 125 -12.07 -6.47 7.12
N THR A 126 -12.11 -5.95 8.35
CA THR A 126 -12.12 -4.52 8.62
C THR A 126 -10.70 -3.99 8.89
N ALA A 127 -10.43 -2.72 8.58
CA ALA A 127 -9.13 -2.11 8.85
C ALA A 127 -8.83 -2.12 10.35
N ARG A 128 -9.88 -1.99 11.18
CA ARG A 128 -9.80 -2.01 12.64
C ARG A 128 -9.52 -3.38 13.23
N ASP A 129 -10.03 -4.45 12.64
CA ASP A 129 -9.82 -5.81 13.16
C ASP A 129 -8.43 -6.35 12.79
N ARG A 130 -7.94 -6.02 11.59
CA ARG A 130 -6.65 -6.48 11.04
C ARG A 130 -5.89 -5.35 10.34
N PRO A 131 -5.43 -4.34 11.11
CA PRO A 131 -4.71 -3.20 10.54
C PRO A 131 -3.40 -3.61 9.87
N ASP A 132 -2.81 -4.73 10.30
CA ASP A 132 -1.62 -5.34 9.72
C ASP A 132 -1.84 -5.73 8.25
N LEU A 133 -2.88 -6.53 7.98
CA LEU A 133 -3.20 -7.00 6.64
C LEU A 133 -3.74 -5.86 5.76
N PHE A 134 -4.52 -4.96 6.34
CA PHE A 134 -5.01 -3.77 5.65
C PHE A 134 -3.83 -2.90 5.17
N CYS A 135 -2.90 -2.53 6.06
CA CYS A 135 -1.74 -1.71 5.70
C CYS A 135 -0.85 -2.42 4.66
N TYR A 136 -0.61 -3.72 4.82
CA TYR A 136 0.19 -4.49 3.89
C TYR A 136 -0.44 -4.51 2.49
N ALA A 137 -1.73 -4.84 2.40
CA ALA A 137 -2.45 -4.89 1.13
C ALA A 137 -2.49 -3.53 0.43
N MET A 138 -2.77 -2.45 1.16
CA MET A 138 -2.79 -1.09 0.60
C MET A 138 -1.41 -0.64 0.14
N THR A 139 -0.35 -0.98 0.87
CA THR A 139 1.04 -0.68 0.49
C THR A 139 1.43 -1.41 -0.79
N LEU A 140 1.08 -2.70 -0.89
CA LEU A 140 1.36 -3.51 -2.08
C LEU A 140 0.58 -3.01 -3.30
N ALA A 141 -0.71 -2.72 -3.13
CA ALA A 141 -1.60 -2.25 -4.20
C ALA A 141 -1.24 -0.85 -4.71
N SER A 142 -0.70 0.01 -3.85
CA SER A 142 -0.21 1.35 -4.24
C SER A 142 1.27 1.33 -4.62
N SER A 143 2.15 1.57 -3.66
CA SER A 143 3.58 1.74 -3.86
C SER A 143 4.24 0.51 -4.47
N GLY A 144 3.81 -0.70 -4.10
CA GLY A 144 4.32 -1.95 -4.67
C GLY A 144 4.04 -2.07 -6.17
N LEU A 145 2.78 -1.89 -6.57
CA LEU A 145 2.39 -1.90 -7.98
C LEU A 145 3.07 -0.77 -8.77
N ALA A 146 3.08 0.45 -8.22
CA ALA A 146 3.73 1.60 -8.85
C ALA A 146 5.23 1.35 -9.06
N TYR A 147 5.91 0.72 -8.09
CA TYR A 147 7.31 0.34 -8.20
C TYR A 147 7.55 -0.68 -9.33
N VAL A 148 6.76 -1.76 -9.38
CA VAL A 148 6.89 -2.78 -10.43
C VAL A 148 6.68 -2.18 -11.82
N VAL A 149 5.66 -1.34 -11.98
CA VAL A 149 5.39 -0.64 -13.25
C VAL A 149 6.54 0.31 -13.61
N ALA A 150 7.09 1.05 -12.65
CA ALA A 150 8.22 1.95 -12.89
C ALA A 150 9.47 1.19 -13.34
N VAL A 151 9.84 0.09 -12.66
CA VAL A 151 10.98 -0.77 -13.05
C VAL A 151 10.78 -1.32 -14.46
N TRP A 152 9.57 -1.78 -14.77
CA TRP A 152 9.26 -2.26 -16.11
C TRP A 152 9.42 -1.17 -17.17
N CYS A 153 8.86 0.03 -16.95
CA CYS A 153 8.99 1.16 -17.88
C CYS A 153 10.46 1.55 -18.11
N VAL A 154 11.26 1.63 -17.05
CA VAL A 154 12.70 1.93 -17.17
C VAL A 154 13.43 0.83 -17.96
N PHE A 155 13.11 -0.44 -17.73
CA PHE A 155 13.66 -1.55 -18.52
C PHE A 155 13.28 -1.46 -20.00
N GLN A 156 12.07 -1.01 -20.32
CA GLN A 156 11.62 -0.80 -21.70
C GLN A 156 12.35 0.36 -22.37
N LEU A 157 12.60 1.45 -21.65
CA LEU A 157 13.33 2.63 -22.15
C LEU A 157 14.82 2.35 -22.37
N GLY A 158 15.43 1.46 -21.58
CA GLY A 158 16.83 1.07 -21.74
C GLY A 158 17.13 0.22 -22.98
N LYS A 159 16.12 -0.14 -23.77
CA LYS A 159 16.32 -0.90 -25.01
C LYS A 159 16.90 0.01 -26.10
N PRO A 160 17.84 -0.48 -26.93
CA PRO A 160 18.33 0.29 -28.06
C PRO A 160 17.18 0.62 -29.01
N LEU A 161 17.13 1.89 -29.45
CA LEU A 161 16.24 2.33 -30.52
C LEU A 161 16.57 1.51 -31.77
N LYS A 162 15.54 0.89 -32.36
CA LYS A 162 15.65 0.21 -33.64
C LYS A 162 15.59 1.18 -34.79
#